data_AF-A0A959LWA1-F1
#
_entry.id   AF-A0A959LWA1-F1
#
_cell.length_a   1.000
_cell.length_b   1.000
_cell.length_c   1.000
_cell.angle_alpha   90.00
_cell.angle_beta   90.00
_cell.angle_gamma   90.00
#
_symmetry.space_group_name_H-M   'P 1'
#
loop_
_entity.id
_entity.type
_entity.pdbx_description
1 polymer ?
#
loop_
_entity_poly.entity_id
_entity_poly.type
_entity_poly.pdbx_seq_one_letter_code
_entity_poly.pdbx_strand_id
1 'polypeptide(L)'
;MKRTFAILSILLYINALIIPVFPVFNYMVNTELYEALCINKDKPEMECHGKCHLSDEINEKEAEKKTTPLLEINLKDYPIGFVNFVVLDELIPSEFEPQVIPIREYSFHLQLDIFHPPKQLV
;
A
#
# COMPACT_ATOMS: atom_id res chain seq x y z
N MET A 1 25.83 -23.09 -28.21
CA MET A 1 24.50 -23.70 -27.97
C MET A 1 24.21 -23.99 -26.50
N LYS A 2 25.03 -24.73 -25.75
CA LYS A 2 24.74 -25.01 -24.31
C LYS A 2 24.73 -23.75 -23.42
N ARG A 3 25.72 -22.85 -23.59
CA ARG A 3 25.81 -21.58 -22.84
C ARG A 3 24.67 -20.62 -23.17
N THR A 4 24.29 -20.51 -24.44
CA THR A 4 23.18 -19.67 -24.88
C THR A 4 21.84 -20.19 -24.36
N PHE A 5 21.64 -21.51 -24.33
CA PHE A 5 20.46 -22.13 -23.74
C PHE A 5 20.39 -21.89 -22.22
N ALA A 6 21.51 -22.05 -21.51
CA ALA A 6 21.57 -21.77 -20.07
C ALA A 6 21.25 -20.29 -19.75
N ILE A 7 21.80 -19.34 -20.51
CA ILE A 7 21.50 -17.91 -20.34
C ILE A 7 20.01 -17.65 -20.60
N LEU A 8 19.44 -18.22 -21.66
CA LEU A 8 18.02 -18.06 -21.98
C LEU A 8 17.13 -18.59 -20.84
N SER A 9 17.42 -19.77 -20.30
CA SER A 9 16.67 -20.34 -19.18
C SER A 9 16.75 -19.46 -17.91
N ILE A 10 17.93 -18.90 -17.62
CA ILE A 10 18.11 -17.97 -16.49
C ILE A 10 17.29 -16.69 -16.69
N LEU A 11 17.32 -16.10 -17.88
CA LEU A 11 16.55 -14.89 -18.19
C LEU A 11 15.04 -15.12 -18.06
N LEU A 12 14.55 -16.27 -18.53
CA LEU A 12 13.13 -16.64 -18.38
C LEU A 12 12.74 -16.81 -16.92
N TYR A 13 13.61 -17.44 -16.12
CA TYR A 13 13.37 -17.61 -14.69
C TYR A 13 13.32 -16.26 -13.94
N ILE A 14 14.25 -15.34 -14.25
CA ILE A 14 14.25 -13.99 -13.67
C ILE A 14 12.96 -13.24 -14.00
N ASN A 15 12.50 -13.32 -15.26
CA ASN A 15 11.22 -12.69 -15.65
C ASN A 15 10.05 -13.26 -14.84
N ALA A 16 10.00 -14.58 -14.65
CA ALA A 16 8.96 -15.23 -13.84
C ALA A 16 8.95 -14.75 -12.37
N LEU A 17 10.13 -14.39 -11.82
CA LEU A 17 10.24 -13.85 -10.46
C LEU A 17 9.88 -12.36 -10.35
N ILE A 18 10.12 -11.57 -11.40
CA ILE A 18 9.84 -10.13 -11.38
C ILE A 18 8.33 -9.84 -11.46
N ILE A 19 7.58 -10.63 -12.24
CA ILE A 19 6.14 -10.44 -12.46
C ILE A 19 5.32 -10.26 -11.16
N PRO A 20 5.43 -11.13 -10.13
CA PRO A 20 4.67 -10.96 -8.89
C PRO A 20 5.09 -9.77 -8.03
N VAL A 21 6.33 -9.28 -8.18
CA VAL A 21 6.87 -8.16 -7.39
C VAL A 21 6.57 -6.80 -8.03
N PHE A 22 6.31 -6.79 -9.33
CA PHE A 22 6.12 -5.57 -10.11
C PHE A 22 5.03 -4.60 -9.56
N PRO A 23 3.83 -5.05 -9.14
CA PRO A 23 2.79 -4.14 -8.64
C PRO A 23 3.22 -3.39 -7.37
N VAL A 24 3.91 -4.09 -6.47
CA VAL A 24 4.44 -3.51 -5.23
C VAL A 24 5.53 -2.50 -5.54
N PHE A 25 6.44 -2.82 -6.48
CA PHE A 25 7.45 -1.88 -6.94
C PHE A 25 6.83 -0.62 -7.55
N ASN A 26 5.80 -0.76 -8.38
CA ASN A 26 5.10 0.36 -8.99
C ASN A 26 4.43 1.27 -7.94
N TYR A 27 3.84 0.69 -6.89
CA TYR A 27 3.29 1.43 -5.75
C TYR A 27 4.35 2.23 -5.00
N MET A 28 5.54 1.65 -4.78
CA MET A 28 6.63 2.34 -4.08
C MET A 28 7.19 3.54 -4.87
N VAL A 29 7.25 3.42 -6.20
CA VAL A 29 7.74 4.51 -7.05
C VAL A 29 6.68 5.60 -7.25
N ASN A 30 5.40 5.22 -7.29
CA ASN A 30 4.29 6.10 -7.68
C ASN A 30 3.23 6.26 -6.57
N THR A 31 3.63 6.39 -5.30
CA THR A 31 2.69 6.41 -4.17
C THR A 31 1.61 7.49 -4.28
N GLU A 32 1.98 8.68 -4.76
CA GLU A 32 1.06 9.81 -5.01
C GLU A 32 -0.07 9.45 -5.99
N LEU A 33 0.25 8.69 -7.04
CA LEU A 33 -0.73 8.21 -8.02
C LEU A 33 -1.70 7.23 -7.37
N TYR A 34 -1.18 6.28 -6.60
CA TYR A 34 -1.99 5.28 -5.91
C TYR A 34 -2.91 5.94 -4.85
N GLU A 35 -2.43 6.97 -4.15
CA GLU A 35 -3.23 7.74 -3.20
C GLU A 35 -4.32 8.56 -3.90
N ALA A 36 -4.00 9.17 -5.05
CA ALA A 36 -5.00 9.85 -5.88
C ALA A 36 -6.11 8.91 -6.38
N LEU A 37 -5.82 7.61 -6.55
CA LEU A 37 -6.76 6.57 -6.98
C LEU A 37 -7.47 5.86 -5.82
N CYS A 38 -7.31 6.31 -4.58
CA CYS A 38 -7.99 5.68 -3.45
C CYS A 38 -9.52 5.71 -3.60
N ILE A 39 -10.15 4.54 -3.48
CA ILE A 39 -11.61 4.37 -3.55
C ILE A 39 -12.34 4.76 -2.25
N ASN A 40 -11.63 4.81 -1.12
CA ASN A 40 -12.18 5.03 0.22
C ASN A 40 -11.80 6.41 0.80
N LYS A 41 -11.85 7.47 -0.02
CA LYS A 41 -11.49 8.83 0.43
C LYS A 41 -12.45 9.40 1.47
N ASP A 42 -13.67 8.87 1.52
CA ASP A 42 -14.73 9.21 2.47
C ASP A 42 -14.54 8.56 3.86
N LYS A 43 -13.62 7.60 3.99
CA LYS A 43 -13.37 6.82 5.21
C LYS A 43 -11.91 6.95 5.67
N PRO A 44 -11.53 8.09 6.26
CA PRO A 44 -10.15 8.35 6.69
C PRO A 44 -9.66 7.35 7.75
N GLU A 45 -10.56 6.72 8.51
CA GLU A 45 -10.26 5.69 9.50
C GLU A 45 -9.65 4.40 8.92
N MET A 46 -9.74 4.18 7.60
CA MET A 46 -9.20 2.99 6.94
C MET A 46 -7.76 3.17 6.45
N GLU A 47 -7.13 4.33 6.68
CA GLU A 47 -5.71 4.58 6.37
C GLU A 47 -5.29 4.09 4.97
N CYS A 48 -6.07 4.46 3.95
CA CYS A 48 -5.96 3.92 2.61
C CYS A 48 -4.53 4.04 2.05
N HIS A 49 -3.93 5.23 2.05
CA HIS A 49 -2.55 5.50 1.57
C HIS A 49 -2.21 4.80 0.24
N GLY A 50 -3.19 4.72 -0.68
CA GLY A 50 -3.08 4.01 -1.96
C GLY A 50 -3.05 2.46 -1.89
N LYS A 51 -3.06 1.86 -0.70
CA LYS A 51 -3.03 0.40 -0.45
C LYS A 51 -4.27 -0.32 -0.95
N CYS A 52 -5.44 0.32 -0.89
CA CYS A 52 -6.69 -0.28 -1.39
C CYS A 52 -6.59 -0.55 -2.91
N HIS A 53 -6.12 0.44 -3.67
CA HIS A 53 -5.96 0.29 -5.12
C HIS A 53 -4.89 -0.76 -5.47
N LEU A 54 -3.77 -0.79 -4.73
CA LEU A 54 -2.75 -1.85 -4.89
C LEU A 54 -3.35 -3.24 -4.62
N SER A 55 -4.19 -3.37 -3.60
CA SER A 55 -4.84 -4.64 -3.25
C SER A 55 -5.78 -5.11 -4.36
N ASP A 56 -6.55 -4.19 -4.94
CA ASP A 56 -7.42 -4.49 -6.08
C ASP A 56 -6.60 -4.96 -7.31
N GLU A 57 -5.51 -4.26 -7.64
CA GLU A 57 -4.62 -4.64 -8.75
C GLU A 57 -4.00 -6.04 -8.57
N ILE A 58 -3.61 -6.40 -7.34
CA ILE A 58 -3.10 -7.73 -7.02
C ILE A 58 -4.19 -8.79 -7.19
N ASN A 59 -5.39 -8.53 -6.66
CA ASN A 59 -6.53 -9.46 -6.75
C ASN A 59 -6.97 -9.71 -8.20
N GLU A 60 -6.96 -8.66 -9.04
CA GLU A 60 -7.26 -8.79 -10.47
C GLU A 60 -6.26 -9.70 -11.18
N LYS A 61 -4.96 -9.53 -10.93
CA LYS A 61 -3.89 -10.39 -11.50
C LYS A 61 -4.02 -11.84 -11.02
N GLU A 62 -4.43 -12.06 -9.77
CA GLU A 62 -4.72 -13.42 -9.27
C GLU A 62 -5.95 -14.03 -9.93
N ALA A 63 -7.00 -13.25 -10.18
CA ALA A 63 -8.20 -13.69 -10.87
C ALA A 63 -7.94 -14.06 -12.34
N GLU A 64 -7.14 -13.26 -13.06
CA GLU A 64 -6.70 -13.55 -14.43
C GLU A 64 -5.91 -14.87 -14.49
N LYS A 65 -5.05 -15.11 -13.51
CA LYS A 65 -4.24 -16.34 -13.43
C LYS A 65 -5.10 -17.60 -13.36
N LYS A 66 -6.27 -17.58 -12.70
CA LYS A 66 -7.18 -18.75 -12.63
C LYS A 66 -7.78 -19.16 -13.97
N THR A 67 -7.77 -18.27 -14.97
CA THR A 67 -8.32 -18.54 -16.31
C THR A 67 -7.32 -19.14 -17.28
N THR A 68 -6.03 -19.17 -16.92
CA THR A 68 -4.94 -19.77 -17.71
C THR A 68 -4.24 -20.85 -16.87
N PRO A 69 -3.85 -22.01 -17.42
CA PRO A 69 -3.16 -23.05 -16.66
C PRO A 69 -1.68 -22.67 -16.45
N LEU A 70 -1.41 -21.48 -15.92
CA LEU A 70 -0.10 -21.03 -15.50
C LEU A 70 0.08 -21.42 -14.03
N LEU A 71 1.20 -22.11 -13.74
CA LEU A 71 1.59 -22.50 -12.38
C LEU A 71 1.32 -21.37 -11.38
N GLU A 72 0.46 -21.64 -10.40
CA GLU A 72 0.24 -20.76 -9.25
C GLU A 72 1.52 -20.70 -8.42
N ILE A 73 2.43 -19.78 -8.78
CA ILE A 73 3.56 -19.37 -7.94
C ILE A 73 3.00 -18.68 -6.70
N ASN A 74 2.71 -19.47 -5.66
CA ASN A 74 2.45 -18.97 -4.33
C ASN A 74 3.80 -18.66 -3.67
N LEU A 75 4.09 -17.38 -3.45
CA LEU A 75 5.36 -16.95 -2.82
C LEU A 75 5.51 -17.52 -1.39
N LYS A 76 4.40 -17.87 -0.73
CA LYS A 76 4.40 -18.54 0.59
C LYS A 76 5.00 -19.95 0.53
N ASP A 77 4.85 -20.63 -0.60
CA ASP A 77 5.33 -22.00 -0.81
C ASP A 77 6.78 -22.04 -1.31
N TYR A 78 7.32 -20.89 -1.73
CA TYR A 78 8.71 -20.76 -2.13
C TYR A 78 9.52 -20.21 -0.96
N PRO A 79 10.50 -20.96 -0.41
CA PRO A 79 11.38 -20.45 0.62
C PRO A 79 12.37 -19.46 -0.01
N ILE A 80 11.90 -18.26 -0.37
CA ILE A 80 12.76 -17.10 -0.57
C ILE A 80 13.36 -16.87 0.82
N GLY A 81 14.64 -17.25 1.01
CA GLY A 81 15.27 -17.26 2.33
C GLY A 81 14.99 -15.97 3.10
N PHE A 82 14.59 -16.11 4.36
CA PHE A 82 14.28 -15.08 5.37
C PHE A 82 14.35 -13.63 4.86
N VAL A 83 13.39 -13.22 4.04
CA VAL A 83 13.07 -11.80 3.93
C VAL A 83 12.15 -11.53 5.11
N ASN A 84 12.76 -11.36 6.29
CA ASN A 84 12.10 -10.55 7.30
C ASN A 84 11.87 -9.22 6.60
N PHE A 85 10.61 -8.87 6.32
CA PHE A 85 10.28 -7.50 5.96
C PHE A 85 10.99 -6.64 7.01
N VAL A 86 11.98 -5.87 6.57
CA VAL A 86 12.72 -4.99 7.47
C VAL A 86 11.67 -4.00 7.96
N VAL A 87 11.18 -4.25 9.17
CA VAL A 87 10.39 -3.29 9.92
C VAL A 87 11.33 -2.12 10.17
N LEU A 88 11.25 -1.13 9.28
CA LEU A 88 12.02 0.11 9.29
C LEU A 88 11.58 1.06 10.43
N ASP A 89 10.84 0.57 11.43
CA ASP A 89 10.44 1.36 12.60
C ASP A 89 11.64 1.78 13.46
N GLU A 90 12.74 1.03 13.40
CA GLU A 90 13.89 1.24 14.30
C GLU A 90 14.91 2.28 13.78
N LEU A 91 14.70 2.87 12.59
CA LEU A 91 15.54 3.96 12.07
C LEU A 91 14.97 5.36 12.31
N ILE A 92 13.88 5.50 13.06
CA ILE A 92 13.42 6.81 13.54
C ILE A 92 14.24 7.15 14.79
N PRO A 93 15.13 8.15 14.78
CA PRO A 93 15.77 8.61 15.98
C PRO A 93 14.69 9.15 16.92
N SER A 94 14.46 8.45 18.03
CA SER A 94 13.62 8.90 19.13
C SER A 94 14.36 9.97 19.94
N GLU A 95 14.55 11.15 19.35
CA GLU A 95 14.93 12.37 20.07
C GLU A 95 14.02 13.51 19.63
N PHE A 96 12.74 13.42 20.00
CA PHE A 96 11.90 14.61 20.04
C PHE A 96 12.12 15.26 21.41
N GLU A 97 13.05 16.22 21.50
CA GLU A 97 13.05 17.17 22.60
C GLU A 97 11.83 18.09 22.40
N PRO A 98 10.81 18.06 23.27
CA PRO A 98 9.68 18.95 23.11
C PRO A 98 10.15 20.36 23.41
N GLN A 99 10.36 21.17 22.37
CA GLN A 99 10.48 22.60 22.56
C GLN A 99 9.11 23.12 23.00
N VAL A 100 9.00 23.42 24.29
CA VAL A 100 7.82 24.05 24.88
C VAL A 100 7.71 25.45 24.28
N ILE A 101 6.92 25.59 23.23
CA ILE A 101 6.48 26.90 22.75
C ILE A 101 5.42 27.37 23.75
N PRO A 102 5.59 28.53 24.42
CA PRO A 102 4.54 29.04 25.30
C PRO A 102 3.38 29.50 24.42
N ILE A 103 2.40 28.63 24.21
CA ILE A 103 1.11 29.01 23.66
C ILE A 103 0.41 29.90 24.70
N ARG A 104 0.22 31.16 24.32
CA ARG A 104 -0.68 32.10 24.98
C ARG A 104 -2.00 31.38 25.24
N GLU A 105 -2.51 31.40 26.47
CA GLU A 105 -3.80 30.79 26.82
C GLU A 105 -4.90 31.36 25.91
N TYR A 106 -5.28 30.59 24.90
CA TYR A 106 -6.43 30.88 24.06
C TYR A 106 -7.60 30.07 24.59
N SER A 107 -8.52 30.75 25.28
CA SER A 107 -9.78 30.17 25.74
C SER A 107 -10.77 30.19 24.57
N PHE A 108 -10.90 29.08 23.85
CA PHE A 108 -11.97 28.93 22.86
C PHE A 108 -13.29 28.61 23.58
N HIS A 109 -14.22 29.56 23.62
CA HIS A 109 -15.61 29.29 24.02
C HIS A 109 -16.34 28.65 22.83
N LEU A 110 -16.30 27.32 22.77
CA LEU A 110 -17.11 26.54 21.84
C LEU A 110 -18.61 26.69 22.20
N GLN A 111 -19.33 27.58 21.53
CA GLN A 111 -20.80 27.52 21.49
C GLN A 111 -21.21 26.54 20.40
N LEU A 112 -21.57 25.31 20.81
CA LEU A 112 -22.18 24.32 19.94
C LEU A 112 -23.64 24.69 19.68
N ASP A 113 -23.90 25.50 18.66
CA ASP A 113 -25.23 25.54 18.07
C ASP A 113 -25.42 24.27 17.22
N ILE A 114 -26.15 23.30 17.78
CA ILE A 114 -26.58 22.11 17.06
C ILE A 114 -27.50 22.57 15.94
N PHE A 115 -27.02 22.54 14.70
CA PHE A 115 -27.82 22.84 13.52
C PHE A 115 -28.95 21.82 13.41
N HIS A 116 -30.18 22.26 13.64
CA HIS A 116 -31.38 21.43 13.43
C HIS A 116 -31.95 21.76 12.04
N PRO A 117 -32.13 20.77 11.16
CA PRO A 117 -32.80 21.01 9.88
C PRO A 117 -34.26 21.42 10.11
N PRO A 118 -34.84 22.24 9.20
CA PRO A 118 -36.20 22.71 9.35
C PRO A 118 -37.17 21.51 9.33
N LYS A 119 -38.06 21.45 10.32
CA LYS A 119 -39.16 20.48 10.32
C LYS A 119 -40.07 20.83 9.14
N GLN A 120 -40.16 19.93 8.16
CA GLN A 120 -41.17 20.04 7.11
C GLN A 120 -42.55 19.97 7.79
N LEU A 121 -43.33 21.04 7.65
CA LEU A 121 -44.75 21.05 7.99
C LEU A 121 -45.51 20.40 6.84
N VAL A 122 -45.77 19.09 6.94
CA VAL A 122 -46.90 18.41 6.27
C VAL A 122 -47.40 17.29 7.17
#